data_AF-A0A6P0RLX1-F1
#
_entry.id   AF-A0A6P0RLX1-F1
#
_cell.length_a   1.000
_cell.length_b   1.000
_cell.length_c   1.000
_cell.angle_alpha   90.00
_cell.angle_beta   90.00
_cell.angle_gamma   90.00
#
_symmetry.space_group_name_H-M   'P 1'
#
loop_
_entity.id
_entity.type
_entity.pdbx_description
1 polymer ?
#
loop_
_entity_poly.entity_id
_entity_poly.type
_entity_poly.pdbx_seq_one_letter_code
_entity_poly.pdbx_strand_id
1 'polypeptide(L)' 'MNIAVIGLSHKTAPVEVREKLSIPETEIQNAISQLCSGTYTQEVGILSTCK' A
#
# COMPACT_ATOMS: atom_id res chain seq x y z
N MET A 1 3.04 14.10 -15.08
CA MET A 1 3.08 12.80 -14.40
C MET A 1 3.47 13.06 -12.95
N ASN A 2 2.58 12.82 -12.00
CA ASN A 2 2.88 13.04 -10.57
C ASN A 2 3.02 11.68 -9.90
N ILE A 3 4.04 11.52 -9.07
CA ILE A 3 4.25 10.31 -8.28
C ILE A 3 4.07 10.69 -6.82
N ALA A 4 3.21 9.96 -6.12
CA ALA A 4 3.00 10.12 -4.69
C ALA A 4 3.33 8.79 -3.99
N VAL A 5 3.91 8.89 -2.79
CA VAL A 5 4.14 7.75 -1.91
C VAL A 5 3.26 7.95 -0.70
N ILE A 6 2.38 6.97 -0.44
CA ILE A 6 1.46 6.98 0.70
C ILE A 6 1.70 5.68 1.45
N GLY A 7 1.96 5.77 2.77
CA GLY A 7 2.22 4.58 3.57
C GLY A 7 2.60 4.90 5.01
N LEU A 8 2.89 3.84 5.76
CA LEU A 8 3.36 3.88 7.14
C LEU A 8 4.76 3.27 7.24
N SER A 9 5.52 3.66 8.27
CA SER A 9 6.85 3.12 8.56
C SER A 9 7.05 2.97 10.07
N HIS A 10 8.06 2.23 10.53
CA HIS A 10 8.44 2.20 11.96
C HIS A 10 8.70 3.58 12.57
N LYS A 11 9.06 4.59 11.76
CA LYS A 11 9.32 5.95 12.25
C LYS A 11 8.03 6.71 12.57
N THR A 12 6.93 6.36 11.91
CA THR A 12 5.68 7.13 11.93
C THR A 12 4.50 6.38 12.55
N ALA A 13 4.56 5.05 12.66
CA ALA A 13 3.49 4.24 13.22
C ALA A 13 4.02 3.03 14.01
N PRO A 14 3.39 2.71 15.16
CA PRO A 14 3.73 1.52 15.93
C PRO A 14 3.32 0.24 15.19
N VAL A 15 3.87 -0.91 15.62
CA VAL A 15 3.74 -2.19 14.90
C VAL A 15 2.29 -2.65 14.77
N GLU A 16 1.48 -2.44 15.81
CA GLU A 16 0.08 -2.88 15.88
C GLU A 16 -0.81 -2.13 14.86
N VAL A 17 -0.39 -0.93 14.42
CA VAL A 17 -1.07 -0.18 13.37
C VAL A 17 -0.59 -0.63 11.98
N ARG A 18 0.70 -0.91 11.82
CA ARG A 18 1.27 -1.39 10.55
C ARG A 18 0.76 -2.77 10.18
N GLU A 19 0.60 -3.67 11.13
CA GLU A 19 0.10 -5.03 10.89
C GLU A 19 -1.33 -5.04 10.34
N LYS A 20 -2.17 -4.09 10.73
CA LYS A 20 -3.53 -3.93 10.19
C LYS A 20 -3.57 -3.56 8.70
N LEU A 21 -2.48 -2.99 8.20
CA LEU A 21 -2.30 -2.60 6.80
C LEU A 21 -1.31 -3.50 6.06
N SER A 22 -0.85 -4.57 6.70
CA SER A 22 0.02 -5.55 6.05
C SER A 22 -0.78 -6.29 4.99
N ILE A 23 -0.34 -6.17 3.74
CA ILE A 23 -0.99 -6.83 2.60
C ILE A 23 -0.23 -8.13 2.30
N PRO A 24 -0.88 -9.31 2.40
CA PRO A 24 -0.30 -10.59 1.98
C PRO A 24 -0.02 -10.61 0.48
N GLU A 25 1.01 -11.34 0.05
CA GLU A 25 1.38 -11.43 -1.37
C GLU A 25 0.24 -11.92 -2.27
N THR A 26 -0.57 -12.85 -1.76
CA THR A 26 -1.76 -13.39 -2.45
C THR A 26 -2.85 -12.34 -2.71
N GLU A 27 -2.85 -11.24 -1.96
CA GLU A 27 -3.85 -10.17 -2.06
C GLU A 27 -3.36 -8.96 -2.87
N ILE A 28 -2.06 -8.88 -3.16
CA ILE A 28 -1.44 -7.74 -3.86
C ILE A 28 -2.13 -7.43 -5.19
N GLN A 29 -2.40 -8.45 -6.03
CA GLN A 29 -3.03 -8.23 -7.32
C GLN A 29 -4.45 -7.67 -7.19
N ASN A 30 -5.21 -8.14 -6.20
CA ASN A 30 -6.55 -7.64 -5.94
C ASN A 30 -6.50 -6.19 -5.45
N ALA A 31 -5.61 -5.89 -4.49
CA ALA A 31 -5.42 -4.54 -3.96
C ALA A 31 -5.00 -3.53 -5.05
N ILE A 32 -4.07 -3.91 -5.94
CA ILE A 32 -3.70 -3.07 -7.10
C ILE A 32 -4.91 -2.86 -8.01
N SER A 33 -5.67 -3.90 -8.32
CA SER A 33 -6.84 -3.80 -9.20
C SER A 33 -7.90 -2.87 -8.61
N GLN A 34 -8.14 -2.95 -7.30
CA GLN A 34 -9.05 -2.06 -6.58
C GLN A 34 -8.58 -0.61 -6.59
N LEU A 35 -7.29 -0.36 -6.33
CA LEU A 35 -6.74 1.00 -6.33
C LEU A 35 -6.73 1.60 -7.75
N CYS A 36 -6.36 0.83 -8.76
CA CYS A 36 -6.40 1.26 -10.17
C CYS A 36 -7.83 1.42 -10.72
N SER A 37 -8.86 0.85 -10.08
CA SER A 37 -10.26 1.04 -10.51
C SER A 37 -10.78 2.46 -10.26
N GLY A 38 -10.07 3.25 -9.45
CA GLY A 38 -10.40 4.65 -9.18
C GLY A 38 -10.07 5.59 -10.33
N THR A 39 -10.61 6.81 -10.27
CA THR A 39 -10.48 7.80 -11.36
C THR A 39 -9.13 8.53 -11.38
N TYR A 40 -8.34 8.44 -10.30
CA TYR A 40 -7.20 9.34 -10.06
C TYR A 40 -5.82 8.68 -10.19
N THR A 41 -5.75 7.36 -10.29
CA THR A 41 -4.49 6.61 -10.28
C THR A 41 -4.37 5.76 -11.54
N GLN A 42 -3.35 6.03 -12.35
CA GLN A 42 -3.06 5.25 -13.57
C GLN A 42 -2.27 3.98 -13.27
N GLU A 43 -1.33 4.06 -12.33
CA GLU A 43 -0.44 2.97 -11.95
C GLU A 43 -0.28 2.96 -10.43
N VAL A 44 -0.19 1.76 -9.87
CA VAL A 44 -0.05 1.54 -8.42
C VAL A 44 0.97 0.46 -8.19
N GLY A 45 1.91 0.73 -7.28
CA GLY A 45 2.83 -0.26 -6.71
C GLY A 45 2.60 -0.39 -5.21
N ILE A 46 2.63 -1.61 -4.69
CA ILE A 46 2.51 -1.89 -3.26
C ILE A 46 3.85 -2.40 -2.73
N LEU A 47 4.32 -1.78 -1.63
CA LEU A 47 5.50 -2.22 -0.89
C LEU A 47 5.09 -2.50 0.56
N SER A 48 4.86 -3.77 0.89
CA SER A 48 4.53 -4.23 2.24
C SER A 48 5.74 -4.95 2.83
N THR A 49 6.29 -4.44 3.93
CA THR A 49 7.46 -5.03 4.62
C THR A 49 7.29 -4.93 6.13
N CYS A 50 8.05 -5.73 6.89
CA CYS A 50 8.00 -5.73 8.36
C CYS A 50 8.70 -4.52 9.02
N LYS A 51 9.37 -3.67 8.23
CA LYS A 51 10.08 -2.48 8.71
C LYS A 51 9.16 -1.32 9.04
#